data_AF-A0A218UFY7-F1
#
_entry.id   AF-A0A218UFY7-F1
#
_cell.length_a   1.000
_cell.length_b   1.000
_cell.length_c   1.000
_cell.angle_alpha   90.00
_cell.angle_beta   90.00
_cell.angle_gamma   90.00
#
_symmetry.space_group_name_H-M   'P 1'
#
loop_
_entity.id
_entity.type
_entity.pdbx_description
1 polymer ?
#
loop_
_entity_poly.entity_id
_entity_poly.type
_entity_poly.pdbx_seq_one_letter_code
_entity_poly.pdbx_strand_id
1 'polypeptide(L)'
;MHHLFGLVLAQKDLSRAGDLFSLEDAEIEGSLSEALEQIRIISSAADYQTNDNDQAVVEICITRITTAIRETASIEKHGKALVALWESCLEHNLKPSGKDEDAPHAKIASDIMSCILQNYNRPP
;
A
#
# COMPACT_ATOMS: atom_id res chain seq x y z
N MET A 1 10.15 -0.83 11.23
CA MET A 1 8.71 -0.95 10.87
C MET A 1 7.90 -1.32 12.10
N HIS A 2 6.67 -0.83 12.23
CA HIS A 2 5.73 -1.24 13.28
C HIS A 2 5.52 -2.76 13.26
N HIS A 3 5.48 -3.40 14.43
CA HIS A 3 5.46 -4.86 14.55
C HIS A 3 4.33 -5.51 13.74
N LEU A 4 3.11 -4.94 13.76
CA LEU A 4 1.98 -5.49 13.01
C LEU A 4 2.19 -5.43 11.49
N PHE A 5 2.82 -4.38 10.95
CA PHE A 5 3.21 -4.39 9.53
C PHE A 5 4.27 -5.47 9.25
N GLY A 6 5.18 -5.72 10.19
CA GLY A 6 6.13 -6.83 10.09
C GLY A 6 5.44 -8.20 10.01
N LEU A 7 4.40 -8.44 10.81
CA LEU A 7 3.61 -9.68 10.72
C LEU A 7 2.89 -9.78 9.37
N VAL A 8 2.17 -8.73 8.98
CA VAL A 8 1.28 -8.79 7.81
C VAL A 8 2.07 -8.78 6.50
N LEU A 9 3.08 -7.92 6.35
CA LEU A 9 3.87 -7.81 5.12
C LEU A 9 5.04 -8.79 5.09
N ALA A 10 5.90 -8.80 6.10
CA ALA A 10 7.13 -9.61 6.04
C ALA A 10 6.85 -11.09 6.29
N GLN A 11 5.88 -11.43 7.14
CA GLN A 11 5.48 -12.82 7.40
C GLN A 11 4.25 -13.26 6.61
N LYS A 12 3.66 -12.34 5.81
CA LYS A 12 2.48 -12.61 4.97
C LYS A 12 1.27 -13.09 5.79
N ASP A 13 1.20 -12.71 7.06
CA ASP A 13 0.19 -13.19 8.01
C ASP A 13 -1.11 -12.39 7.87
N LEU A 14 -1.94 -12.81 6.92
CA LEU A 14 -3.24 -12.20 6.65
C LEU A 14 -4.18 -12.23 7.87
N SER A 15 -4.02 -13.19 8.78
CA SER A 15 -4.87 -13.29 9.97
C SER A 15 -4.72 -12.12 10.94
N ARG A 16 -3.60 -11.39 10.84
CA ARG A 16 -3.27 -10.22 11.67
C ARG A 16 -3.60 -8.90 10.98
N ALA A 17 -4.05 -8.92 9.73
CA ALA A 17 -4.28 -7.72 8.93
C ALA A 17 -5.40 -6.83 9.51
N GLY A 18 -6.42 -7.43 10.14
CA GLY A 18 -7.49 -6.71 10.82
C GLY A 18 -7.00 -5.87 12.01
N ASP A 19 -5.97 -6.33 12.72
CA ASP A 19 -5.43 -5.63 13.90
C ASP A 19 -4.80 -4.27 13.53
N LEU A 20 -4.36 -4.10 12.28
CA LEU A 20 -3.83 -2.82 11.80
C LEU A 20 -4.84 -1.68 11.91
N PHE A 21 -6.14 -1.97 11.80
CA PHE A 21 -7.21 -0.98 11.91
C PHE A 21 -7.57 -0.60 13.34
N SER A 22 -7.03 -1.32 14.33
CA SER A 22 -7.17 -0.95 15.74
C SER A 22 -6.10 0.04 16.22
N LEU A 23 -5.07 0.30 15.40
CA LEU A 23 -3.97 1.20 15.71
C LEU A 23 -4.32 2.65 15.38
N GLU A 24 -3.85 3.58 16.20
CA GLU A 24 -3.95 5.01 15.89
C GLU A 24 -3.05 5.38 14.70
N ASP A 25 -3.48 6.33 13.88
CA ASP A 25 -2.72 6.74 12.70
C ASP A 25 -1.34 7.30 13.06
N ALA A 26 -1.25 8.06 14.15
CA ALA A 26 0.00 8.62 14.66
C ALA A 26 0.97 7.55 15.17
N GLU A 27 0.47 6.42 15.68
CA GLU A 27 1.29 5.30 16.16
C GLU A 27 2.10 4.67 15.02
N ILE A 28 1.51 4.60 13.83
CA ILE A 28 2.12 3.93 12.68
C ILE A 28 2.80 4.87 11.68
N GLU A 29 2.59 6.19 11.79
CA GLU A 29 3.12 7.21 10.86
C GLU A 29 4.63 7.03 10.60
N GLY A 30 5.41 6.80 11.66
CA GLY A 30 6.86 6.60 11.56
C GLY A 30 7.29 5.39 10.72
N SER A 31 6.38 4.45 10.48
CA SER A 31 6.66 3.19 9.78
C SER A 31 6.16 3.14 8.33
N LEU A 32 5.39 4.13 7.88
CA LEU A 32 4.65 4.04 6.62
C LEU A 32 5.57 3.94 5.40
N SER A 33 6.67 4.71 5.36
CA SER A 33 7.63 4.64 4.24
C SER A 33 8.29 3.25 4.13
N GLU A 34 8.60 2.63 5.26
CA GLU A 34 9.21 1.29 5.29
C GLU A 34 8.17 0.22 4.90
N ALA A 35 6.90 0.41 5.29
CA ALA A 35 5.81 -0.48 4.87
C ALA A 35 5.55 -0.41 3.36
N LEU A 36 5.57 0.80 2.77
CA LEU A 36 5.50 1.00 1.32
C LEU A 36 6.65 0.33 0.58
N GLU A 37 7.86 0.37 1.14
CA GLU A 37 9.03 -0.35 0.62
C GLU A 37 8.81 -1.87 0.60
N GLN A 38 8.26 -2.45 1.67
CA GLN A 38 7.96 -3.89 1.70
C GLN A 38 6.85 -4.26 0.72
N ILE A 39 5.82 -3.43 0.57
CA ILE A 39 4.80 -3.63 -0.48
C ILE A 39 5.43 -3.63 -1.87
N ARG A 40 6.42 -2.76 -2.13
CA ARG A 40 7.14 -2.76 -3.40
C ARG A 40 7.83 -4.10 -3.64
N ILE A 41 8.54 -4.60 -2.63
CA ILE A 41 9.25 -5.89 -2.72
C ILE A 41 8.26 -7.05 -3.00
N ILE A 42 7.14 -7.10 -2.29
CA ILE A 42 6.12 -8.14 -2.48
C ILE A 42 5.48 -8.04 -3.87
N SER A 43 5.07 -6.84 -4.28
CA SER A 43 4.38 -6.63 -5.56
C SER A 43 5.30 -6.80 -6.79
N SER A 44 6.61 -6.70 -6.62
CA SER A 44 7.60 -7.02 -7.66
C SER A 44 7.94 -8.52 -7.77
N ALA A 45 7.39 -9.38 -6.91
CA ALA A 45 7.62 -10.82 -6.99
C ALA A 45 7.02 -11.41 -8.29
N ALA A 46 7.72 -12.39 -8.88
CA ALA A 46 7.32 -12.98 -10.16
C ALA A 46 5.95 -13.68 -10.10
N ASP A 47 5.58 -14.22 -8.95
CA ASP A 47 4.33 -14.91 -8.69
C ASP A 47 3.21 -14.00 -8.16
N TYR A 48 3.47 -12.71 -7.94
CA TYR A 48 2.53 -11.78 -7.30
C TYR A 48 1.15 -11.77 -7.98
N GLN A 49 1.13 -11.78 -9.33
CA GLN A 49 -0.12 -11.78 -10.10
C GLN A 49 -1.04 -12.99 -9.82
N THR A 50 -0.47 -14.10 -9.35
CA THR A 50 -1.21 -15.35 -9.05
C THR A 50 -1.21 -15.71 -7.57
N ASN A 51 -0.63 -14.86 -6.72
CA ASN A 51 -0.50 -15.10 -5.29
C ASN A 51 -1.54 -14.27 -4.52
N ASP A 52 -2.73 -14.87 -4.34
CA ASP A 52 -3.88 -14.20 -3.71
C ASP A 52 -3.58 -13.70 -2.29
N ASN A 53 -2.77 -14.45 -1.53
CA ASN A 53 -2.41 -14.04 -0.18
C ASN A 53 -1.56 -12.77 -0.19
N ASP A 54 -0.53 -12.72 -1.05
CA ASP A 54 0.32 -11.54 -1.20
C ASP A 54 -0.48 -10.32 -1.69
N GLN A 55 -1.42 -10.51 -2.61
CA GLN A 55 -2.32 -9.44 -3.08
C GLN A 55 -3.20 -8.92 -1.94
N ALA A 56 -3.81 -9.82 -1.15
CA ALA A 56 -4.68 -9.44 -0.05
C ALA A 56 -3.92 -8.66 1.05
N VAL A 57 -2.73 -9.11 1.45
CA VAL A 57 -1.93 -8.38 2.45
C VAL A 57 -1.47 -7.01 1.92
N VAL A 58 -1.12 -6.92 0.64
CA VAL A 58 -0.74 -5.64 0.00
C VAL A 58 -1.92 -4.68 -0.04
N GLU A 59 -3.09 -5.13 -0.50
CA GLU A 59 -4.30 -4.30 -0.62
C GLU A 59 -4.73 -3.73 0.74
N ILE A 60 -4.76 -4.57 1.77
CA ILE A 60 -5.10 -4.15 3.14
C ILE A 60 -4.06 -3.16 3.68
N CYS A 61 -2.78 -3.44 3.51
CA CYS A 61 -1.73 -2.54 4.00
C CYS A 61 -1.71 -1.21 3.26
N ILE A 62 -1.91 -1.16 1.95
CA ILE A 62 -2.01 0.09 1.19
C ILE A 62 -3.18 0.93 1.69
N THR A 63 -4.35 0.31 1.86
CA THR A 63 -5.54 1.00 2.38
C THR A 63 -5.27 1.61 3.75
N ARG A 64 -4.63 0.85 4.65
CA ARG A 64 -4.27 1.33 5.99
C ARG A 64 -3.24 2.47 5.94
N ILE A 65 -2.20 2.32 5.12
CA ILE A 65 -1.11 3.30 4.98
C ILE A 65 -1.65 4.61 4.42
N THR A 66 -2.36 4.57 3.28
CA THR A 66 -2.90 5.77 2.63
C THR A 66 -3.90 6.50 3.53
N THR A 67 -4.65 5.77 4.35
CA THR A 67 -5.49 6.35 5.40
C THR A 67 -4.65 7.06 6.46
N ALA A 68 -3.64 6.43 7.04
CA ALA A 68 -2.80 7.07 8.04
C ALA A 68 -2.09 8.32 7.51
N ILE A 69 -1.59 8.30 6.27
CA ILE A 69 -0.97 9.47 5.62
C ILE A 69 -1.96 10.63 5.57
N ARG A 70 -3.20 10.35 5.17
CA ARG A 70 -4.26 11.36 5.06
C ARG A 70 -4.68 11.92 6.42
N GLU A 71 -4.88 11.06 7.42
CA GLU A 71 -5.35 11.50 8.76
C GLU A 71 -4.25 12.25 9.53
N THR A 72 -2.98 11.90 9.32
CA THR A 72 -1.84 12.61 9.92
C THR A 72 -1.33 13.79 9.10
N ALA A 73 -1.92 14.05 7.91
CA ALA A 73 -1.48 15.07 6.96
C ALA A 73 0.03 14.99 6.64
N SER A 74 0.57 13.76 6.55
CA SER A 74 2.01 13.49 6.48
C SER A 74 2.51 13.13 5.07
N ILE A 75 1.78 13.51 4.01
CA ILE A 75 2.12 13.13 2.63
C ILE A 75 3.55 13.54 2.24
N GLU A 76 4.03 14.71 2.64
CA GLU A 76 5.38 15.19 2.29
C GLU A 76 6.47 14.28 2.85
N LYS A 77 6.24 13.66 4.02
CA LYS A 77 7.17 12.72 4.66
C LYS A 77 7.26 11.38 3.93
N HIS A 78 6.17 10.98 3.27
CA HIS A 78 6.02 9.66 2.65
C HIS A 78 5.99 9.69 1.12
N GLY A 79 5.96 10.88 0.51
CA GLY A 79 5.79 11.08 -0.93
C GLY A 79 6.82 10.33 -1.77
N LYS A 80 8.10 10.31 -1.36
CA LYS A 80 9.14 9.55 -2.07
C LYS A 80 8.84 8.05 -2.13
N ALA A 81 8.36 7.47 -1.04
CA ALA A 81 8.05 6.04 -0.98
C ALA A 81 6.77 5.72 -1.79
N LEU A 82 5.77 6.61 -1.74
CA LEU A 82 4.55 6.50 -2.56
C LEU A 82 4.90 6.51 -4.06
N VAL A 83 5.70 7.48 -4.51
CA VAL A 83 6.12 7.58 -5.91
C VAL A 83 6.94 6.37 -6.34
N ALA A 84 7.88 5.90 -5.51
CA ALA A 84 8.69 4.73 -5.84
C ALA A 84 7.84 3.44 -6.00
N LEU A 85 6.81 3.26 -5.18
CA LEU A 85 5.87 2.13 -5.33
C LEU A 85 4.96 2.31 -6.56
N TRP A 86 4.53 3.54 -6.85
CA TRP A 86 3.74 3.83 -8.03
C TRP A 86 4.55 3.54 -9.31
N GLU A 87 5.79 4.01 -9.39
CA GLU A 87 6.70 3.76 -10.52
C GLU A 87 6.93 2.26 -10.75
N SER A 88 7.13 1.47 -9.69
CA SER A 88 7.30 0.02 -9.85
C SER A 88 6.05 -0.65 -10.41
N CYS A 89 4.85 -0.17 -10.07
CA CYS A 89 3.61 -0.71 -10.66
C CYS A 89 3.57 -0.50 -12.18
N LEU A 90 4.13 0.60 -12.69
CA LEU A 90 4.17 0.91 -14.13
C LEU A 90 5.10 -0.03 -14.91
N GLU A 91 5.99 -0.77 -14.24
CA GLU A 91 6.84 -1.80 -14.85
C GLU A 91 6.05 -3.09 -15.16
N HIS A 92 4.82 -3.21 -14.66
CA HIS A 92 3.94 -4.36 -14.86
C HIS A 92 2.77 -4.06 -15.80
N ASN A 93 2.12 -5.12 -16.30
CA ASN A 93 0.95 -4.97 -17.16
C ASN A 93 -0.28 -4.55 -16.34
N LEU A 94 -0.71 -3.30 -16.50
CA LEU A 94 -1.86 -2.73 -15.80
C LEU A 94 -3.22 -3.08 -16.45
N LYS A 95 -3.21 -3.78 -17.59
CA LYS A 95 -4.47 -4.16 -18.26
C LYS A 95 -5.20 -5.23 -17.45
N PRO A 96 -6.54 -5.16 -17.37
CA PRO A 96 -7.35 -6.20 -16.74
C PRO A 96 -7.02 -7.59 -17.28
N SER A 97 -6.92 -8.57 -16.39
CA SER A 97 -6.59 -9.96 -16.73
C SER A 97 -7.82 -10.79 -17.15
N GLY A 98 -9.03 -10.23 -17.07
CA GLY A 98 -10.29 -10.90 -17.35
C GLY A 98 -11.46 -9.91 -17.45
N LYS A 99 -12.70 -10.42 -17.52
CA LYS A 99 -13.88 -9.58 -17.40
C LYS A 99 -14.01 -9.14 -15.94
N ASP A 100 -13.82 -7.85 -15.70
CA ASP A 100 -14.13 -7.12 -14.46
C ASP A 100 -13.10 -7.19 -13.30
N GLU A 101 -11.91 -7.76 -13.51
CA GLU A 101 -10.82 -7.69 -12.51
C GLU A 101 -9.63 -6.87 -13.01
N ASP A 102 -9.41 -5.72 -12.35
CA ASP A 102 -8.21 -4.91 -12.53
C ASP A 102 -6.96 -5.72 -12.17
N ALA A 103 -5.87 -5.49 -12.91
CA ALA A 103 -4.58 -6.07 -12.55
C ALA A 103 -4.19 -5.64 -11.12
N PRO A 104 -3.56 -6.52 -10.32
CA PRO A 104 -3.18 -6.18 -8.94
C PRO A 104 -2.37 -4.88 -8.84
N HIS A 105 -1.42 -4.66 -9.76
CA HIS A 105 -0.64 -3.41 -9.83
C HIS A 105 -1.48 -2.18 -10.21
N ALA A 106 -2.56 -2.34 -10.98
CA ALA A 106 -3.45 -1.23 -11.31
C ALA A 106 -4.24 -0.75 -10.08
N LYS A 107 -4.62 -1.66 -9.18
CA LYS A 107 -5.26 -1.31 -7.89
C LYS A 107 -4.30 -0.51 -7.01
N ILE A 108 -3.07 -1.01 -6.82
CA ILE A 108 -2.01 -0.31 -6.06
C ILE A 108 -1.79 1.10 -6.61
N ALA A 109 -1.60 1.22 -7.93
CA ALA A 109 -1.34 2.49 -8.57
C ALA A 109 -2.51 3.47 -8.40
N SER A 110 -3.75 2.97 -8.47
CA SER A 110 -4.96 3.77 -8.27
C SER A 110 -5.08 4.30 -6.84
N ASP A 111 -4.80 3.46 -5.84
CA ASP A 111 -4.82 3.88 -4.43
C ASP A 111 -3.77 4.94 -4.12
N ILE A 112 -2.55 4.79 -4.65
CA ILE A 112 -1.49 5.78 -4.50
C ILE A 112 -1.87 7.10 -5.17
N MET A 113 -2.35 7.05 -6.42
CA MET A 113 -2.77 8.24 -7.15
C MET A 113 -3.91 8.97 -6.42
N SER A 114 -4.89 8.21 -5.92
CA SER A 114 -5.99 8.74 -5.11
C SER A 114 -5.48 9.41 -3.83
N CYS A 115 -4.57 8.76 -3.10
CA CYS A 115 -3.95 9.32 -1.90
C CYS A 115 -3.23 10.64 -2.18
N ILE A 116 -2.45 10.70 -3.28
CA ILE A 116 -1.74 11.91 -3.68
C ILE A 116 -2.72 13.04 -4.04
N LEU A 117 -3.68 12.78 -4.93
CA LEU A 117 -4.62 13.79 -5.40
C LEU A 117 -5.55 14.31 -4.30
N GLN A 118 -6.00 13.44 -3.39
CA GLN A 118 -6.85 13.84 -2.27
C GLN A 118 -6.12 14.76 -1.29
N ASN A 119 -4.80 14.62 -1.13
CA ASN A 119 -4.02 15.52 -0.30
C ASN A 119 -3.88 16.92 -0.94
N TYR A 120 -3.72 17.02 -2.26
CA TYR A 120 -3.64 18.32 -2.96
C TYR A 120 -4.98 19.07 -3.05
N ASN A 121 -6.10 18.36 -2.93
CA ASN A 121 -7.44 18.97 -2.96
C ASN A 121 -7.90 19.51 -1.59
N ARG A 122 -7.08 19.40 -0.52
CA ARG A 122 -7.42 19.99 0.78
C ARG A 122 -7.15 21.50 0.78
N PRO A 123 -8.08 22.33 1.28
CA PRO A 123 -7.80 23.75 1.53
C PRO A 123 -6.62 23.90 2.50
N PRO A 124 -5.78 24.94 2.33
CA PRO A 124 -4.70 25.25 3.28
C PRO A 124 -5.23 25.68 4.66
#